data_AF-A0A5E7QJ87-F1
#
_entry.id   AF-A0A5E7QJ87-F1
#
_cell.length_a   1.000
_cell.length_b   1.000
_cell.length_c   1.000
_cell.angle_alpha   90.00
_cell.angle_beta   90.00
_cell.angle_gamma   90.00
#
_symmetry.space_group_name_H-M   'P 1'
#
loop_
_entity.id
_entity.type
_entity.pdbx_description
1 polymer ?
#
loop_
_entity_poly.entity_id
_entity_poly.type
_entity_poly.pdbx_seq_one_letter_code
_entity_poly.pdbx_strand_id
1 'polypeptide(L)'
;MPVQTQLASVAAWNDEVHVRANRALYREKFDAVLNILSPVLDVQRPDGSFYLWPNVQGDDAAFCRDLFEQEHVTVVPGSYLSRDVDGVNPGAGRVRMALVAPLAECVEAAERIRDFITRQK
;
A
#
# COMPACT_ATOMS: atom_id res chain seq x y z
N MET A 1 5.69 6.79 30.27
CA MET A 1 5.21 5.52 29.67
C MET A 1 4.98 4.51 30.80
N PRO A 2 3.82 3.83 30.89
CA PRO A 2 3.54 2.87 31.97
C PRO A 2 4.57 1.73 32.04
N VAL A 3 4.85 1.22 33.24
CA VAL A 3 5.90 0.19 33.48
C VAL A 3 5.65 -1.07 32.65
N GLN A 4 4.41 -1.53 32.55
CA GLN A 4 4.02 -2.69 31.74
C GLN A 4 4.37 -2.51 30.25
N THR A 5 4.22 -1.30 29.71
CA THR A 5 4.59 -1.00 28.32
C THR A 5 6.10 -0.99 28.15
N GLN A 6 6.85 -0.47 29.13
CA GLN A 6 8.32 -0.47 29.10
C GLN A 6 8.86 -1.91 29.12
N LEU A 7 8.35 -2.76 30.00
CA LEU A 7 8.76 -4.18 30.08
C LEU A 7 8.42 -4.95 28.81
N ALA A 8 7.23 -4.75 28.24
CA ALA A 8 6.86 -5.36 26.96
C ALA A 8 7.76 -4.86 25.81
N SER A 9 8.12 -3.57 25.81
CA SER A 9 9.03 -3.00 24.81
C SER A 9 10.42 -3.62 24.91
N VAL A 10 10.95 -3.80 26.13
CA VAL A 10 12.24 -4.46 26.35
C VAL A 10 12.23 -5.89 25.78
N ALA A 11 11.14 -6.65 26.01
CA ALA A 11 11.01 -7.98 25.44
C ALA A 11 10.98 -7.95 23.90
N ALA A 12 10.25 -7.00 23.30
CA ALA A 12 10.20 -6.82 21.85
C ALA A 12 11.57 -6.44 21.26
N TRP A 13 12.29 -5.50 21.87
CA TRP A 13 13.61 -5.08 21.35
C TRP A 13 14.70 -6.15 21.44
N ASN A 14 14.56 -7.12 22.36
CA ASN A 14 15.54 -8.18 22.55
C ASN A 14 15.31 -9.41 21.66
N ASP A 15 14.21 -9.49 20.91
CA ASP A 15 13.88 -10.64 20.07
C ASP A 15 13.83 -10.29 18.58
N GLU A 16 14.77 -10.78 17.78
CA GLU A 16 14.75 -10.60 16.33
C GLU A 16 13.96 -11.69 15.58
N VAL A 17 13.53 -12.76 16.26
CA VAL A 17 12.81 -13.87 15.62
C VAL A 17 11.45 -13.40 15.11
N HIS A 18 10.66 -12.71 15.94
CA HIS A 18 9.37 -12.19 15.49
C HIS A 18 9.52 -11.12 14.39
N VAL A 19 10.59 -10.32 14.41
CA VAL A 19 10.88 -9.31 13.38
C VAL A 19 11.14 -9.97 12.03
N ARG A 20 11.98 -11.02 11.99
CA ARG A 20 12.29 -11.77 10.76
C ARG A 20 11.06 -12.46 10.20
N ALA A 21 10.25 -13.09 11.05
CA ALA A 21 9.00 -13.71 10.65
C ALA A 21 8.03 -12.67 10.05
N ASN A 22 7.84 -11.52 10.71
CA ASN A 22 6.98 -10.45 10.21
C ASN A 22 7.48 -9.88 8.86
N ARG A 23 8.80 -9.68 8.70
CA ARG A 23 9.40 -9.24 7.43
C ARG A 23 9.19 -10.24 6.30
N ALA A 24 9.24 -11.53 6.59
CA ALA A 24 8.97 -12.58 5.60
C ALA A 24 7.54 -12.48 5.07
N LEU A 25 6.56 -12.26 5.95
CA LEU A 25 5.15 -12.07 5.55
C LEU A 25 4.97 -10.87 4.61
N TYR A 26 5.62 -9.73 4.88
CA TYR A 26 5.54 -8.59 3.95
C TYR A 26 6.19 -8.88 2.61
N ARG A 27 7.34 -9.59 2.59
CA ARG A 27 7.99 -9.96 1.32
C ARG A 27 7.06 -10.80 0.44
N GLU A 28 6.39 -11.78 1.03
CA GLU A 28 5.42 -12.63 0.35
C GLU A 28 4.25 -11.81 -0.20
N LYS A 29 3.70 -10.88 0.59
CA LYS A 29 2.65 -9.95 0.11
C LYS A 29 3.12 -9.09 -1.06
N PHE A 30 4.32 -8.53 -0.99
CA PHE A 30 4.87 -7.73 -2.08
C PHE A 30 5.06 -8.56 -3.35
N ASP A 31 5.62 -9.76 -3.24
CA ASP A 31 5.86 -10.63 -4.40
C ASP A 31 4.54 -10.98 -5.09
N ALA A 32 3.52 -11.38 -4.32
CA ALA A 32 2.21 -11.74 -4.85
C ALA A 32 1.50 -10.55 -5.51
N VAL A 33 1.42 -9.40 -4.82
CA VAL A 33 0.72 -8.22 -5.32
C VAL A 33 1.43 -7.59 -6.53
N LEU A 34 2.76 -7.50 -6.51
CA LEU A 34 3.52 -6.95 -7.63
C LEU A 34 3.39 -7.81 -8.89
N ASN A 35 3.37 -9.14 -8.75
CA ASN A 35 3.13 -10.03 -9.90
C ASN A 35 1.78 -9.74 -10.59
N ILE A 36 0.76 -9.31 -9.83
CA ILE A 36 -0.59 -9.02 -10.34
C ILE A 36 -0.67 -7.61 -10.93
N LEU A 37 -0.09 -6.61 -10.26
CA LEU A 37 -0.28 -5.19 -10.61
C LEU A 37 0.73 -4.65 -11.62
N SER A 38 1.99 -5.13 -11.62
CA SER A 38 3.04 -4.60 -12.51
C SER A 38 2.70 -4.64 -14.01
N PRO A 39 1.91 -5.61 -14.53
CA PRO A 39 1.51 -5.61 -15.94
C PRO A 39 0.53 -4.50 -16.34
N VAL A 40 -0.21 -3.93 -15.38
CA VAL A 40 -1.30 -2.99 -15.65
C VAL A 40 -1.10 -1.60 -15.05
N LEU A 41 -0.22 -1.48 -14.07
CA LEU A 41 0.01 -0.27 -13.28
C LEU A 41 1.52 -0.03 -13.13
N ASP A 42 1.93 1.24 -13.23
CA ASP A 42 3.31 1.64 -12.95
C ASP A 42 3.57 1.57 -11.44
N VAL A 43 4.01 0.40 -10.99
CA VAL A 43 4.28 0.07 -9.59
C VAL A 43 5.60 -0.67 -9.48
N GLN A 44 6.38 -0.32 -8.45
CA GLN A 44 7.67 -0.93 -8.18
C GLN A 44 7.78 -1.38 -6.73
N ARG A 45 8.66 -2.36 -6.49
CA ARG A 45 9.00 -2.77 -5.14
C ARG A 45 9.73 -1.63 -4.43
N PRO A 46 9.28 -1.21 -3.23
CA PRO A 46 10.00 -0.20 -2.47
C PRO A 46 11.21 -0.82 -1.76
N ASP A 47 12.22 0.01 -1.46
CA ASP A 47 13.40 -0.40 -0.68
C ASP A 47 13.06 -0.82 0.77
N GLY A 48 11.94 -0.32 1.29
CA GLY A 48 11.40 -0.62 2.61
C GLY A 48 9.96 -0.15 2.77
N SER A 49 9.41 -0.27 3.98
CA SER A 49 7.98 -0.06 4.31
C SER A 49 7.06 -1.23 3.92
N PHE A 50 5.76 -1.03 4.09
CA PHE A 50 4.67 -1.93 3.71
C PHE A 50 3.66 -1.24 2.80
N TYR A 51 4.07 -0.15 2.12
CA TYR A 51 3.24 0.61 1.19
C TYR A 51 3.72 0.48 -0.25
N LEU A 52 2.78 0.42 -1.19
CA LEU A 52 3.02 0.72 -2.61
C LEU A 52 2.61 2.16 -2.91
N TRP A 53 3.30 2.79 -3.86
CA TRP A 53 3.09 4.19 -4.25
C TRP A 53 3.02 4.38 -5.78
N PRO A 54 2.11 3.67 -6.47
CA PRO A 54 1.96 3.75 -7.92
C PRO A 54 1.49 5.12 -8.40
N ASN A 55 1.85 5.43 -9.63
CA ASN A 55 1.26 6.53 -10.40
C ASN A 55 0.00 6.01 -11.11
N VAL A 56 -1.16 6.58 -10.77
CA VAL A 56 -2.45 6.25 -11.40
C VAL A 56 -2.83 7.21 -12.52
N GLN A 57 -2.03 8.27 -12.72
CA GLN A 57 -2.27 9.36 -13.65
C GLN A 57 -3.56 10.15 -13.34
N GLY A 58 -3.57 11.44 -13.65
CA GLY A 58 -4.76 12.27 -13.47
C GLY A 58 -5.18 12.48 -12.01
N ASP A 59 -6.49 12.44 -11.75
CA ASP A 59 -7.10 12.75 -10.45
C ASP A 59 -7.07 11.52 -9.52
N ASP A 60 -6.15 11.53 -8.56
CA ASP A 60 -6.00 10.46 -7.58
C ASP A 60 -7.18 10.33 -6.62
N ALA A 61 -7.90 11.43 -6.31
CA ALA A 61 -9.07 11.38 -5.45
C ALA A 61 -10.26 10.71 -6.17
N ALA A 62 -10.44 11.01 -7.46
CA ALA A 62 -11.41 10.33 -8.30
C ALA A 62 -11.11 8.83 -8.44
N PHE A 63 -9.85 8.48 -8.74
CA PHE A 63 -9.43 7.08 -8.81
C PHE A 63 -9.77 6.30 -7.52
N CYS A 64 -9.44 6.86 -6.35
CA CYS A 64 -9.69 6.20 -5.08
C CYS A 64 -11.19 6.05 -4.79
N ARG A 65 -12.01 7.07 -5.11
CA ARG A 65 -13.47 7.02 -4.95
C ARG A 65 -14.09 5.94 -5.83
N ASP A 66 -13.74 5.94 -7.11
CA ASP A 66 -14.34 5.05 -8.10
C ASP A 66 -13.91 3.59 -7.88
N LEU A 67 -12.66 3.37 -7.45
CA LEU A 67 -12.18 2.05 -7.03
C LEU A 67 -12.96 1.53 -5.81
N PHE A 68 -13.24 2.39 -4.83
CA PHE A 68 -14.04 1.98 -3.67
C PHE A 68 -15.50 1.70 -4.04
N GLU A 69 -16.09 2.51 -4.92
CA GLU A 69 -17.47 2.33 -5.37
C GLU A 69 -17.66 1.01 -6.13
N GLN A 70 -16.74 0.67 -7.02
CA GLN A 70 -16.87 -0.49 -7.91
C GLN A 70 -16.31 -1.79 -7.34
N GLU A 71 -15.20 -1.70 -6.59
CA GLU A 71 -14.45 -2.88 -6.15
C GLU A 71 -14.41 -3.03 -4.62
N HIS A 72 -14.94 -2.05 -3.87
CA HIS A 72 -14.89 -2.01 -2.42
C HIS A 72 -13.47 -2.09 -1.84
N VAL A 73 -12.49 -1.58 -2.58
CA VAL A 73 -11.09 -1.50 -2.16
C VAL A 73 -10.78 -0.06 -1.73
N THR A 74 -10.34 0.12 -0.48
CA THR A 74 -9.95 1.44 0.05
C THR A 74 -8.45 1.66 -0.07
N VAL A 75 -8.08 2.80 -0.65
CA VAL A 75 -6.72 3.30 -0.81
C VAL A 75 -6.70 4.80 -0.49
N VAL A 76 -5.51 5.39 -0.34
CA VAL A 76 -5.40 6.81 0.05
C VAL A 76 -4.90 7.66 -1.13
N PRO A 77 -5.62 8.73 -1.51
CA PRO A 77 -5.17 9.68 -2.51
C PRO A 77 -3.83 10.30 -2.11
N GLY A 78 -2.89 10.32 -3.03
CA GLY A 78 -1.54 10.80 -2.76
C GLY A 78 -1.50 12.30 -2.52
N SER A 79 -2.37 13.05 -3.18
CA SER A 79 -2.54 14.49 -3.00
C SER A 79 -2.87 14.87 -1.54
N TYR A 80 -3.49 13.96 -0.78
CA TYR A 80 -3.83 14.18 0.64
C TYR A 80 -2.64 13.99 1.59
N LEU A 81 -1.55 13.39 1.11
CA LEU A 81 -0.32 13.16 1.89
C LEU A 81 0.75 14.22 1.64
N SER A 82 0.44 15.21 0.81
CA SER A 82 1.34 16.28 0.42
C SER A 82 0.62 17.63 0.40
N ARG A 83 1.39 18.69 0.16
CA ARG A 83 0.90 20.05 0.01
C ARG A 83 1.49 20.64 -1.27
N ASP A 84 0.80 21.63 -1.80
CA ASP A 84 1.28 22.35 -2.98
C ASP A 84 2.52 23.17 -2.62
N VAL A 85 3.53 23.06 -3.46
CA VAL A 85 4.74 23.88 -3.42
C VAL A 85 4.97 24.39 -4.84
N ASP A 86 5.04 25.71 -5.00
CA ASP A 86 5.20 26.38 -6.29
C ASP A 86 4.18 25.94 -7.36
N GLY A 87 2.93 25.67 -6.92
CA GLY A 87 1.83 25.22 -7.78
C GLY A 87 1.87 23.74 -8.15
N VAL A 88 2.77 22.95 -7.56
CA VAL A 88 2.89 21.50 -7.80
C VAL A 88 2.64 20.71 -6.52
N ASN A 89 1.76 19.72 -6.60
CA ASN A 89 1.55 18.75 -5.53
C ASN A 89 2.35 17.47 -5.82
N PRO A 90 3.37 17.11 -5.02
CA PRO A 90 4.23 15.96 -5.31
C PRO A 90 3.52 14.59 -5.17
N GLY A 91 2.37 14.55 -4.51
CA GLY A 91 1.54 13.36 -4.36
C GLY A 91 0.38 13.26 -5.36
N ALA A 92 0.10 14.32 -6.13
CA ALA A 92 -0.97 14.28 -7.11
C ALA A 92 -0.75 13.18 -8.16
N GLY A 93 -1.83 12.52 -8.55
CA GLY A 93 -1.80 11.40 -9.49
C GLY A 93 -1.17 10.12 -8.93
N ARG A 94 -0.90 10.04 -7.62
CA ARG A 94 -0.40 8.83 -6.95
C ARG A 94 -1.37 8.33 -5.90
N VAL A 95 -1.24 7.05 -5.55
CA VAL A 95 -2.11 6.40 -4.55
C VAL A 95 -1.25 5.61 -3.57
N ARG A 96 -1.54 5.71 -2.26
CA ARG A 96 -0.92 4.86 -1.24
C ARG A 96 -1.76 3.61 -1.02
N MET A 97 -1.16 2.45 -1.28
CA MET A 97 -1.77 1.13 -1.01
C MET A 97 -1.01 0.45 0.13
N ALA A 98 -1.70 0.01 1.18
CA ALA A 98 -1.08 -0.59 2.37
C ALA A 98 -1.23 -2.11 2.36
N LEU A 99 -0.13 -2.86 2.36
CA LEU A 99 -0.13 -4.34 2.36
C LEU A 99 -0.17 -4.90 3.79
N VAL A 100 -1.11 -4.42 4.60
CA VAL A 100 -1.20 -4.73 6.03
C VAL A 100 -2.16 -5.89 6.34
N ALA A 101 -3.17 -6.09 5.50
CA ALA A 101 -4.14 -7.19 5.59
C ALA A 101 -3.46 -8.56 5.36
N PRO A 102 -4.10 -9.69 5.70
CA PRO A 102 -3.64 -11.04 5.35
C PRO A 102 -3.31 -11.18 3.86
N LEU A 103 -2.43 -12.13 3.52
CA LEU A 103 -1.96 -12.32 2.14
C LEU A 103 -3.11 -12.53 1.15
N ALA A 104 -4.07 -13.39 1.50
CA ALA A 104 -5.22 -13.69 0.64
C ALA A 104 -6.04 -12.43 0.31
N GLU A 105 -6.31 -11.58 1.30
CA GLU A 105 -7.02 -10.31 1.10
C GLU A 105 -6.20 -9.32 0.25
N CYS A 106 -4.88 -9.29 0.43
CA CYS A 106 -3.99 -8.46 -0.41
C CYS A 106 -4.00 -8.93 -1.87
N VAL A 107 -4.00 -10.25 -2.12
CA VAL A 107 -4.07 -10.85 -3.46
C VAL A 107 -5.42 -10.52 -4.10
N GLU A 108 -6.51 -10.75 -3.38
CA GLU A 108 -7.87 -10.44 -3.86
C GLU A 108 -8.02 -8.95 -4.20
N ALA A 109 -7.55 -8.05 -3.33
CA ALA A 109 -7.58 -6.62 -3.61
C ALA A 109 -6.75 -6.24 -4.85
N ALA A 110 -5.59 -6.89 -5.05
CA ALA A 110 -4.77 -6.65 -6.24
C ALA A 110 -5.45 -7.11 -7.54
N GLU A 111 -6.15 -8.25 -7.52
CA GLU A 111 -6.93 -8.73 -8.66
C GLU A 111 -8.07 -7.77 -9.00
N ARG A 112 -8.83 -7.32 -8.00
CA ARG A 112 -9.88 -6.32 -8.18
C ARG A 112 -9.36 -4.99 -8.74
N ILE A 113 -8.23 -4.50 -8.24
CA ILE A 113 -7.57 -3.30 -8.78
C ILE A 113 -7.18 -3.51 -10.25
N ARG A 114 -6.59 -4.66 -10.58
CA ARG A 114 -6.20 -4.98 -11.97
C ARG A 114 -7.42 -4.98 -12.89
N ASP A 115 -8.51 -5.60 -12.46
CA ASP A 115 -9.72 -5.73 -13.24
C ASP A 115 -10.37 -4.34 -13.43
N PHE A 116 -10.42 -3.51 -12.38
CA PHE A 116 -10.86 -2.11 -12.47
C PHE A 116 -10.05 -1.30 -13.49
N ILE A 117 -8.71 -1.35 -13.42
CA ILE A 117 -7.82 -0.63 -14.36
C ILE A 117 -8.02 -1.13 -15.80
N THR A 118 -8.19 -2.44 -15.98
CA THR A 118 -8.32 -3.04 -17.31
C THR A 118 -9.66 -2.70 -17.96
N ARG A 119 -10.74 -2.54 -17.18
CA ARG A 119 -12.06 -2.11 -17.70
C ARG A 119 -12.10 -0.65 -18.15
N GLN A 120 -11.17 0.19 -17.71
CA GLN A 120 -11.11 1.61 -18.07
C GLN A 120 -10.24 1.91 -19.30
N LYS A 121 -9.56 0.90 -19.86
CA LYS A 121 -8.79 1.02 -21.12
C LYS A 121 -9.67 0.66 -22.32
#